data_AF-R2R2G4-F1
#
_entry.id   AF-R2R2G4-F1
#
_cell.length_a   1.000
_cell.length_b   1.000
_cell.length_c   1.000
_cell.angle_alpha   90.00
_cell.angle_beta   90.00
_cell.angle_gamma   90.00
#
_symmetry.space_group_name_H-M   'P 1'
#
loop_
_entity.id
_entity.type
_entity.pdbx_description
1 polymer ?
#
loop_
_entity_poly.entity_id
_entity_poly.type
_entity_poly.pdbx_seq_one_letter_code
_entity_poly.pdbx_strand_id
1 'polypeptide(L)'
;MKKPVFWNSIAIYLLLYNNILLIISLIIALKTIVDGHGSFGAEVWYQIAVFLVYIIEIAGLMSGGKKGYLLSILFIPFVVLLYFYPPMMVTMFPKMIMLAFRVVELGSMLYLILSPESRAYFRNCLKKSE
;
A
#
# COMPACT_ATOMS: atom_id res chain seq x y z
N MET A 1 -25.35 3.25 -5.82
CA MET A 1 -24.91 1.94 -5.28
C MET A 1 -23.93 2.20 -4.13
N LYS A 2 -24.00 1.43 -3.03
CA LYS A 2 -23.05 1.57 -1.90
C LYS A 2 -21.67 1.03 -2.29
N LYS A 3 -20.60 1.57 -1.69
CA LYS A 3 -19.22 1.09 -1.91
C LYS A 3 -19.10 -0.36 -1.38
N PRO A 4 -18.46 -1.28 -2.11
CA PRO A 4 -18.26 -2.64 -1.62
C PRO A 4 -17.44 -2.65 -0.32
N VAL A 5 -17.81 -3.52 0.63
CA VAL A 5 -17.14 -3.62 1.94
C VAL A 5 -15.65 -3.95 1.78
N PHE A 6 -15.34 -4.78 0.79
CA PHE A 6 -13.97 -5.23 0.49
C PHE A 6 -12.97 -4.08 0.30
N TRP A 7 -13.40 -2.94 -0.24
CA TRP A 7 -12.54 -1.77 -0.42
C TRP A 7 -12.06 -1.20 0.91
N ASN A 8 -12.95 -1.14 1.90
CA ASN A 8 -12.58 -0.70 3.25
C ASN A 8 -11.69 -1.75 3.94
N SER A 9 -11.96 -3.03 3.72
CA SER A 9 -11.14 -4.12 4.28
C SER A 9 -9.70 -4.03 3.77
N ILE A 10 -9.49 -3.82 2.47
CA ILE A 10 -8.14 -3.58 1.92
C ILE A 10 -7.53 -2.32 2.52
N ALA A 11 -8.27 -1.22 2.57
CA ALA A 11 -7.74 0.04 3.12
C ALA A 11 -7.24 -0.12 4.56
N ILE A 12 -8.01 -0.83 5.42
CA ILE A 12 -7.62 -1.13 6.81
C ILE A 12 -6.38 -2.03 6.84
N TYR A 13 -6.35 -3.08 6.02
CA TYR A 13 -5.18 -3.97 5.92
C TYR A 13 -3.91 -3.20 5.53
N LEU A 14 -3.99 -2.38 4.47
CA LEU A 14 -2.87 -1.56 4.02
C LEU A 14 -2.46 -0.54 5.08
N LEU A 15 -3.43 0.04 5.82
CA LEU A 15 -3.15 0.97 6.90
C LEU A 15 -2.36 0.29 8.02
N LEU A 16 -2.76 -0.92 8.44
CA LEU A 16 -2.02 -1.70 9.43
C LEU A 16 -0.61 -2.01 8.94
N TYR A 17 -0.48 -2.49 7.71
CA TYR A 17 0.83 -2.76 7.09
C TYR A 17 1.72 -1.52 7.04
N ASN A 18 1.16 -0.37 6.65
CA ASN A 18 1.86 0.89 6.55
C ASN A 18 2.32 1.43 7.92
N ASN A 19 1.55 1.20 8.98
CA ASN A 19 1.95 1.55 10.34
C ASN A 19 3.14 0.71 10.83
N ILE A 20 3.19 -0.58 10.48
CA ILE A 20 4.36 -1.42 10.80
C ILE A 20 5.61 -0.89 10.09
N LEU A 21 5.49 -0.51 8.82
CA LEU A 21 6.59 0.12 8.07
C LEU A 21 7.07 1.41 8.73
N LEU A 22 6.16 2.26 9.23
CA LEU A 22 6.50 3.50 9.90
C LEU A 22 7.30 3.25 11.19
N ILE A 23 6.82 2.35 12.05
CA ILE A 23 7.49 2.01 13.32
C ILE A 23 8.92 1.55 13.06
N ILE A 24 9.13 0.71 12.05
CA ILE A 24 10.47 0.20 11.72
C ILE A 24 11.37 1.29 11.15
N SER A 25 10.82 2.21 10.35
CA SER A 25 11.56 3.39 9.89
C SER A 25 12.04 4.25 11.06
N LEU A 26 11.18 4.45 12.07
CA LEU A 26 11.51 5.22 13.27
C LEU A 26 12.62 4.56 14.09
N ILE A 27 12.61 3.22 14.23
CA ILE A 27 13.67 2.47 14.92
C ILE A 27 15.01 2.69 14.21
N ILE A 28 15.05 2.60 12.87
CA ILE A 28 16.27 2.76 12.08
C ILE A 28 16.78 4.21 12.14
N ALA A 29 15.88 5.18 12.04
CA ALA A 29 16.21 6.60 12.20
C ALA A 29 16.81 6.87 13.58
N LEU A 30 16.20 6.33 14.65
CA LEU A 30 16.72 6.47 16.02
C LEU A 30 18.11 5.85 16.17
N LYS A 31 18.32 4.65 15.63
CA LYS A 31 19.64 4.00 15.63
C LYS A 31 20.70 4.87 14.93
N THR A 32 20.35 5.43 13.77
CA THR A 32 21.26 6.31 13.00
C THR A 32 21.68 7.55 13.81
N ILE A 33 20.75 8.13 14.59
CA ILE A 33 21.03 9.26 15.48
C ILE A 33 21.93 8.83 16.64
N VAL A 34 21.65 7.67 17.27
CA VAL A 34 22.46 7.13 18.38
C VAL A 34 23.88 6.81 17.93
N ASP A 35 24.06 6.32 16.71
CA ASP A 35 25.37 6.01 16.11
C ASP A 35 26.16 7.28 15.69
N GLY A 36 25.58 8.48 15.90
CA GLY A 36 26.27 9.75 15.67
C GLY A 36 26.31 10.21 14.21
N HIS A 37 25.48 9.65 13.34
CA HIS A 37 25.41 10.09 11.94
C HIS A 37 24.58 11.37 11.79
N GLY A 38 25.11 12.35 11.04
CA GLY A 38 24.44 13.63 10.79
C GLY A 38 23.38 13.63 9.69
N SER A 39 23.15 12.49 9.03
CA SER A 39 22.17 12.37 7.94
C SER A 39 21.56 10.96 7.88
N PHE A 40 20.34 10.89 7.35
CA PHE A 40 19.68 9.61 7.09
C PHE A 40 20.14 9.03 5.75
N GLY A 41 20.43 7.73 5.73
CA GLY A 41 20.77 7.00 4.51
C GLY A 41 19.60 6.94 3.52
N ALA A 42 19.91 6.60 2.26
CA ALA A 42 18.92 6.45 1.18
C ALA A 42 17.79 5.47 1.52
N GLU A 43 18.06 4.49 2.39
CA GLU A 43 17.11 3.48 2.81
C GLU A 43 15.93 4.09 3.61
N VAL A 44 16.20 5.07 4.47
CA VAL A 44 15.16 5.77 5.25
C VAL A 44 14.27 6.60 4.32
N TRP A 45 14.87 7.32 3.37
CA TRP A 45 14.15 8.08 2.36
C TRP A 45 13.29 7.20 1.45
N TYR A 46 13.83 6.05 1.05
CA TYR A 46 13.09 5.04 0.31
C TYR A 46 11.86 4.57 1.10
N GLN A 47 12.01 4.33 2.40
CA GLN A 47 10.89 3.88 3.23
C GLN A 47 9.82 4.97 3.43
N ILE A 48 10.23 6.24 3.55
CA ILE A 48 9.31 7.40 3.54
C ILE A 48 8.55 7.46 2.22
N ALA A 49 9.21 7.30 1.08
CA ALA A 49 8.56 7.31 -0.23
C ALA A 49 7.53 6.17 -0.35
N VAL A 50 7.89 4.95 0.06
CA VAL A 50 6.97 3.80 0.09
C VAL A 50 5.77 4.11 0.98
N PHE A 51 6.00 4.64 2.18
CA PHE A 51 4.95 5.01 3.13
C PHE A 51 3.93 6.00 2.51
N LEU A 52 4.42 7.02 1.81
CA LEU A 52 3.56 8.01 1.15
C LEU A 52 2.67 7.40 0.07
N VAL A 53 3.22 6.47 -0.74
CA VAL A 53 2.43 5.79 -1.78
C VAL A 53 1.30 4.96 -1.17
N TYR A 54 1.56 4.26 -0.06
CA TYR A 54 0.51 3.53 0.67
C TYR A 54 -0.58 4.46 1.19
N ILE A 55 -0.23 5.63 1.76
CA ILE A 55 -1.21 6.61 2.24
C ILE A 55 -2.13 7.08 1.10
N ILE A 56 -1.57 7.36 -0.08
CA ILE A 56 -2.34 7.79 -1.25
C ILE A 56 -3.33 6.70 -1.66
N GLU A 57 -2.89 5.44 -1.72
CA GLU A 57 -3.77 4.32 -2.05
C GLU A 57 -4.88 4.13 -1.01
N ILE A 58 -4.55 4.15 0.28
CA ILE A 58 -5.52 4.06 1.37
C ILE A 58 -6.56 5.18 1.26
N ALA A 59 -6.13 6.43 1.05
CA ALA A 59 -7.03 7.55 0.85
C ALA A 59 -7.93 7.35 -0.37
N GLY A 60 -7.39 6.81 -1.47
CA GLY A 60 -8.13 6.44 -2.67
C GLY A 60 -9.22 5.39 -2.37
N LEU A 61 -8.87 4.32 -1.68
CA LEU A 61 -9.79 3.23 -1.30
C LEU A 61 -10.87 3.69 -0.33
N MET A 62 -10.52 4.53 0.65
CA MET A 62 -11.46 5.10 1.62
C MET A 62 -12.44 6.07 0.95
N SER A 63 -11.95 6.92 0.04
CA SER A 63 -12.79 7.82 -0.75
C SER A 63 -13.67 7.07 -1.75
N GLY A 64 -13.15 5.97 -2.30
CA GLY A 64 -13.83 5.15 -3.30
C GLY A 64 -14.01 5.87 -4.64
N GLY A 65 -15.04 5.43 -5.38
CA GLY A 65 -15.39 5.95 -6.69
C GLY A 65 -14.33 5.74 -7.78
N LYS A 66 -14.40 6.57 -8.84
CA LYS A 66 -13.52 6.49 -10.01
C LYS A 66 -12.04 6.68 -9.64
N LYS A 67 -11.74 7.63 -8.75
CA LYS A 67 -10.37 7.95 -8.34
C LYS A 67 -9.73 6.80 -7.58
N GLY A 68 -10.45 6.24 -6.60
CA GLY A 68 -9.98 5.07 -5.86
C GLY A 68 -9.72 3.87 -6.79
N TYR A 69 -10.63 3.59 -7.72
CA TYR A 69 -10.44 2.48 -8.67
C TYR A 69 -9.18 2.65 -9.54
N LEU A 70 -8.93 3.87 -10.05
CA LEU A 70 -7.77 4.16 -10.88
C LEU A 70 -6.47 4.10 -10.08
N LEU A 71 -6.47 4.61 -8.84
CA LEU A 71 -5.32 4.51 -7.94
C LEU A 71 -4.97 3.04 -7.68
N SER A 72 -5.95 2.18 -7.40
CA SER A 72 -5.71 0.75 -7.18
C SER A 72 -5.10 0.05 -8.40
N ILE A 73 -5.45 0.47 -9.63
CA ILE A 73 -4.82 -0.05 -10.85
C ILE A 73 -3.36 0.38 -10.92
N LEU A 74 -3.07 1.66 -10.64
CA LEU A 74 -1.70 2.18 -10.61
C LEU A 74 -0.88 1.60 -9.45
N PHE A 75 -1.54 1.11 -8.40
CA PHE A 75 -0.89 0.49 -7.25
C PHE A 75 -0.38 -0.93 -7.55
N ILE A 76 -0.97 -1.67 -8.50
CA ILE A 76 -0.48 -3.00 -8.91
C ILE A 76 1.00 -3.01 -9.29
N PRO A 77 1.48 -2.19 -10.26
CA PRO A 77 2.90 -2.20 -10.62
C PRO A 77 3.78 -1.77 -9.45
N PHE A 78 3.29 -0.93 -8.55
CA PHE A 78 4.00 -0.58 -7.31
C PHE A 78 4.17 -1.78 -6.38
N VAL A 79 3.14 -2.62 -6.18
CA VAL A 79 3.25 -3.87 -5.42
C VAL A 79 4.29 -4.82 -6.05
N VAL A 80 4.33 -4.91 -7.37
CA VAL A 80 5.34 -5.70 -8.09
C VAL A 80 6.74 -5.12 -7.90
N LEU A 81 6.91 -3.81 -7.96
CA LEU A 81 8.21 -3.17 -7.69
C LEU A 81 8.68 -3.45 -6.25
N LEU A 82 7.77 -3.42 -5.27
CA LEU A 82 8.05 -3.75 -3.87
C LEU A 82 8.39 -5.22 -3.63
N TYR A 83 8.09 -6.10 -4.58
CA TYR A 83 8.57 -7.49 -4.53
C TYR A 83 10.07 -7.58 -4.83
N PHE A 84 10.54 -6.86 -5.85
CA PHE A 84 11.96 -6.85 -6.25
C PHE A 84 12.82 -5.94 -5.39
N TYR A 85 12.26 -4.82 -4.95
CA TYR A 85 12.89 -3.82 -4.09
C TYR A 85 12.09 -3.72 -2.82
N PRO A 86 12.30 -4.62 -1.85
CA PRO A 86 11.39 -4.71 -0.74
C PRO A 86 11.88 -3.75 0.39
N PRO A 87 10.97 -3.09 1.15
CA PRO A 87 11.34 -2.12 2.20
C PRO A 87 12.29 -2.73 3.24
N MET A 88 13.09 -1.94 3.96
CA MET A 88 14.09 -2.45 4.93
C MET A 88 13.56 -3.43 5.98
N MET A 89 12.25 -3.48 6.24
CA MET A 89 11.60 -4.59 6.95
C MET A 89 12.10 -5.98 6.49
N VAL A 90 12.57 -6.06 5.25
CA VAL A 90 12.94 -7.28 4.54
C VAL A 90 14.31 -7.81 4.88
N THR A 91 15.17 -6.99 5.46
CA THR A 91 16.39 -7.49 6.09
C THR A 91 16.12 -8.02 7.50
N MET A 92 15.00 -7.63 8.13
CA MET A 92 14.65 -7.98 9.51
C MET A 92 13.66 -9.15 9.65
N PHE A 93 12.90 -9.50 8.61
CA PHE A 93 11.94 -10.62 8.61
C PHE A 93 12.33 -11.77 7.65
N PRO A 94 11.89 -13.01 7.92
CA PRO A 94 12.07 -14.12 6.99
C PRO A 94 11.46 -13.83 5.61
N LYS A 95 12.26 -13.97 4.55
CA LYS A 95 11.86 -13.72 3.14
C LYS A 95 10.51 -14.34 2.75
N MET A 96 10.23 -15.53 3.27
CA MET A 96 8.98 -16.28 3.04
C MET A 96 7.72 -15.55 3.54
N ILE A 97 7.79 -14.94 4.73
CA ILE A 97 6.65 -14.23 5.32
C ILE A 97 6.29 -13.02 4.47
N MET A 98 7.29 -12.34 3.90
CA MET A 98 7.06 -11.16 3.07
C MET A 98 6.58 -11.47 1.69
N LEU A 99 7.04 -12.57 1.09
CA LEU A 99 6.44 -13.09 -0.13
C LEU A 99 4.94 -13.32 0.08
N ALA A 100 4.54 -13.89 1.22
CA ALA A 100 3.12 -14.07 1.54
C ALA A 100 2.36 -12.74 1.61
N PHE A 101 2.91 -11.72 2.29
CA PHE A 101 2.30 -10.38 2.32
C PHE A 101 2.13 -9.78 0.91
N ARG A 102 3.15 -9.89 0.04
CA ARG A 102 3.10 -9.37 -1.34
C ARG A 102 2.09 -10.12 -2.21
N VAL A 103 2.01 -11.44 -2.07
CA VAL A 103 1.01 -12.26 -2.77
C VAL A 103 -0.40 -11.89 -2.33
N VAL A 104 -0.61 -11.69 -1.02
CA VAL A 104 -1.92 -11.26 -0.48
C VAL A 104 -2.29 -9.86 -0.98
N GLU A 105 -1.36 -8.91 -0.99
CA GLU A 105 -1.60 -7.56 -1.55
C GLU A 105 -1.97 -7.61 -3.02
N LEU A 106 -1.15 -8.30 -3.83
CA LEU A 106 -1.36 -8.40 -5.26
C LEU A 106 -2.69 -9.09 -5.57
N GLY A 107 -2.98 -10.21 -4.90
CA GLY A 107 -4.25 -10.93 -5.04
C GLY A 107 -5.44 -10.08 -4.64
N SER A 108 -5.32 -9.30 -3.56
CA SER A 108 -6.38 -8.39 -3.10
C SER A 108 -6.65 -7.26 -4.09
N MET A 109 -5.60 -6.66 -4.66
CA MET A 109 -5.74 -5.61 -5.69
C MET A 109 -6.35 -6.16 -6.98
N LEU A 110 -5.88 -7.33 -7.44
CA LEU A 110 -6.45 -8.00 -8.60
C LEU A 110 -7.93 -8.33 -8.37
N TYR A 111 -8.29 -8.83 -7.19
CA TYR A 111 -9.69 -9.08 -6.85
C TYR A 111 -10.50 -7.79 -6.80
N LEU A 112 -9.97 -6.70 -6.23
CA LEU A 112 -10.65 -5.40 -6.22
C LEU A 112 -10.97 -4.93 -7.64
N ILE A 113 -10.04 -5.08 -8.58
CA ILE A 113 -10.23 -4.60 -9.95
C ILE A 113 -11.13 -5.56 -10.76
N LEU A 114 -10.96 -6.87 -10.57
CA LEU A 114 -11.65 -7.87 -11.37
C LEU A 114 -13.02 -8.27 -10.80
N SER A 115 -13.31 -8.02 -9.53
CA SER A 115 -14.60 -8.40 -8.93
C SER A 115 -15.79 -7.75 -9.64
N PRO A 116 -16.87 -8.50 -9.93
CA PRO A 116 -18.08 -7.95 -10.56
C PRO A 116 -18.67 -6.78 -9.77
N GLU A 117 -18.63 -6.86 -8.45
CA GLU A 117 -19.12 -5.83 -7.52
C GLU A 117 -18.38 -4.52 -7.69
N SER A 118 -17.05 -4.56 -7.74
CA SER A 118 -16.23 -3.37 -7.90
C SER A 118 -16.35 -2.78 -9.30
N ARG A 119 -16.44 -3.63 -10.33
CA ARG A 119 -16.70 -3.17 -11.72
C ARG A 119 -18.09 -2.52 -11.85
N ALA A 120 -19.12 -3.10 -11.22
CA ALA A 120 -20.47 -2.53 -11.21
C ALA A 120 -20.52 -1.20 -10.46
N TYR A 121 -19.84 -1.12 -9.31
CA TYR A 121 -19.67 0.11 -8.55
C TYR A 121 -18.97 1.20 -9.38
N PHE A 122 -17.86 0.87 -10.03
CA PHE A 122 -17.12 1.78 -10.90
C PHE A 122 -17.96 2.31 -12.07
N ARG A 123 -18.66 1.42 -12.79
CA ARG A 123 -19.57 1.83 -13.89
C ARG A 123 -20.67 2.78 -13.41
N ASN A 124 -21.23 2.53 -12.23
CA ASN A 124 -22.26 3.40 -11.67
C ASN A 124 -21.70 4.75 -11.22
N CYS A 125 -20.46 4.80 -10.73
CA CYS A 125 -19.79 6.06 -10.43
C CYS A 125 -19.51 6.89 -11.69
N LEU A 126 -19.16 6.24 -12.81
CA LEU A 126 -18.99 6.88 -14.12
C LEU A 126 -20.29 7.53 -14.61
N LYS A 127 -21.40 6.77 -14.60
CA LYS A 127 -22.72 7.28 -15.00
C LYS A 127 -23.27 8.43 -14.16
N LYS A 128 -22.77 8.61 -12.94
CA LYS A 128 -23.17 9.70 -12.04
C LYS A 128 -22.27 10.94 -12.20
N SER A 129 -21.13 10.81 -12.87
CA SER A 129 -20.21 11.91 -13.15
C SER A 129 -20.38 12.51 -14.55
N GLU A 130 -21.11 11.83 -15.42
CA GLU A 130 -21.77 12.40 -16.60
C GLU A 130 -23.09 13.05 -16.18
#